data_AF-A0A951FXG5-F1
#
_entry.id   AF-A0A951FXG5-F1
#
_cell.length_a   1.000
_cell.length_b   1.000
_cell.length_c   1.000
_cell.angle_alpha   90.00
_cell.angle_beta   90.00
_cell.angle_gamma   90.00
#
_symmetry.space_group_name_H-M   'P 1'
#
loop_
_entity.id
_entity.type
_entity.pdbx_description
1 polymer ?
#
loop_
_entity_poly.entity_id
_entity_poly.type
_entity_poly.pdbx_seq_one_letter_code
_entity_poly.pdbx_strand_id
1 'polypeptide(L)'
;MPDQSSASTEHALMQEITAPLATLPDDPLPGVADVEFPVVLRGYDRDSVDEYVQQISQMVAELQATRSPEAAVRRALERVGEEVSGILQRAHETAGRITTQSRSEAEDRLETARQEAAQIIQRAEDRVRELDAETDRIWAERHRIVEDTRELARELLTLTDSAADRFPPDAPAGEGILPGLAAVPPAGEASVDPVAGIEAIPPAPGSLEPEDLLPEGDVEEAEPTTIMPVVETDEETEPVDPDGPDEGATS
;
A
#
# COMPACT_ATOMS: atom_id res chain seq x y z
N MET A 1 -15.86 22.99 -9.99
CA MET A 1 -16.45 24.32 -9.80
C MET A 1 -16.97 24.41 -8.37
N PRO A 2 -16.18 24.90 -7.41
CA PRO A 2 -16.61 25.03 -6.03
C PRO A 2 -17.49 26.29 -5.85
N ASP A 3 -18.70 26.06 -5.36
CA ASP A 3 -19.30 26.74 -4.22
C ASP A 3 -19.61 28.25 -4.24
N GLN A 4 -20.47 28.68 -5.17
CA GLN A 4 -21.28 29.89 -4.91
C GLN A 4 -22.23 29.69 -3.72
N SER A 5 -22.63 28.45 -3.40
CA SER A 5 -23.50 28.15 -2.25
C SER A 5 -22.76 28.25 -0.93
N SER A 6 -21.50 27.79 -0.83
CA SER A 6 -20.74 27.88 0.42
C SER A 6 -20.37 29.33 0.73
N ALA A 7 -19.96 30.12 -0.27
CA ALA A 7 -19.72 31.56 -0.08
C ALA A 7 -20.99 32.33 0.35
N SER A 8 -22.15 31.99 -0.22
CA SER A 8 -23.44 32.59 0.16
C SER A 8 -23.87 32.18 1.59
N THR A 9 -23.63 30.92 1.95
CA THR A 9 -23.96 30.38 3.28
C THR A 9 -23.02 30.96 4.34
N GLU A 10 -21.74 31.12 4.01
CA GLU A 10 -20.74 31.76 4.87
C GLU A 10 -21.04 33.25 5.07
N HIS A 11 -21.42 33.97 4.01
CA HIS A 11 -21.87 35.36 4.13
C HIS A 11 -23.15 35.50 4.95
N ALA A 12 -24.10 34.57 4.83
CA ALA A 12 -25.31 34.56 5.63
C ALA A 12 -24.98 34.31 7.12
N LEU A 13 -24.09 33.36 7.41
CA LEU A 13 -23.63 33.05 8.75
C LEU A 13 -22.86 34.23 9.37
N MET A 14 -21.96 34.87 8.60
CA MET A 14 -21.26 36.07 9.03
C MET A 14 -22.22 37.23 9.29
N GLN A 15 -23.26 37.43 8.47
CA GLN A 15 -24.27 38.45 8.74
C GLN A 15 -25.08 38.16 10.01
N GLU A 16 -25.42 36.90 10.26
CA GLU A 16 -26.15 36.50 11.49
C GLU A 16 -25.30 36.74 12.76
N ILE A 17 -23.99 36.50 12.67
CA ILE A 17 -23.04 36.75 13.78
C ILE A 17 -22.74 38.25 13.95
N THR A 18 -22.67 39.02 12.86
CA THR A 18 -22.22 40.42 12.89
C THR A 18 -23.37 41.43 13.03
N ALA A 19 -24.59 41.09 12.61
CA ALA A 19 -25.76 41.96 12.74
C ALA A 19 -26.03 42.47 14.18
N PRO A 20 -25.86 41.66 15.25
CA PRO A 20 -26.00 42.13 16.62
C PRO A 20 -24.93 43.15 17.04
N LEU A 21 -23.71 43.04 16.50
CA LEU A 21 -22.60 43.97 16.77
C LEU A 21 -22.83 45.34 16.11
N ALA A 22 -23.50 45.39 14.96
CA ALA A 22 -23.82 46.62 14.25
C ALA A 22 -24.92 47.47 14.94
N THR A 23 -25.67 46.88 15.87
CA THR A 23 -26.71 47.56 16.68
C THR A 23 -26.20 48.05 18.03
N LEU A 24 -24.93 47.84 18.36
CA LEU A 24 -24.35 48.39 19.58
C LEU A 24 -24.25 49.92 19.46
N PRO A 25 -24.72 50.68 20.46
CA PRO A 25 -24.64 52.13 20.42
C PRO A 25 -23.18 52.61 20.38
N ASP A 26 -22.93 53.65 19.60
CA ASP A 26 -21.67 54.39 19.59
C ASP A 26 -21.29 54.79 21.02
N ASP A 27 -19.99 54.73 21.31
CA ASP A 27 -19.34 55.03 22.60
C ASP A 27 -20.17 56.00 23.47
N PRO A 28 -20.81 55.51 24.57
CA PRO A 28 -21.75 56.31 25.37
C PRO A 28 -21.04 57.27 26.33
N LEU A 29 -19.71 57.21 26.42
CA LEU A 29 -18.89 58.00 27.32
C LEU A 29 -19.02 59.54 27.18
N PRO A 30 -19.22 60.14 25.98
CA PRO A 30 -19.23 61.60 25.83
C PRO A 30 -20.38 62.29 26.57
N GLY A 31 -21.57 61.67 26.62
CA GLY A 31 -22.77 62.27 27.23
C GLY A 31 -22.81 62.15 28.75
N VAL A 32 -22.00 61.27 29.33
CA VAL A 32 -21.95 61.01 30.78
C VAL A 32 -20.73 61.69 31.42
N ALA A 33 -19.65 61.92 30.67
CA ALA A 33 -18.42 62.53 31.15
C ALA A 33 -18.50 64.06 31.34
N ASP A 34 -19.30 64.76 30.53
CA ASP A 34 -19.43 66.23 30.54
C ASP A 34 -20.83 66.70 30.99
N VAL A 35 -21.21 66.43 32.24
CA VAL A 35 -22.50 66.88 32.82
C VAL A 35 -22.31 68.01 33.83
N GLU A 36 -22.96 69.15 33.58
CA GLU A 36 -23.03 70.29 34.50
C GLU A 36 -24.38 70.35 35.22
N PHE A 37 -24.32 70.32 36.55
CA PHE A 37 -25.51 70.37 37.40
C PHE A 37 -25.83 71.81 37.83
N PRO A 38 -27.08 72.29 37.69
CA PRO A 38 -27.48 73.60 38.17
C PRO A 38 -27.28 73.74 39.69
N VAL A 39 -26.89 74.91 40.20
CA VAL A 39 -26.67 75.15 41.65
C VAL A 39 -27.79 76.02 42.22
N VAL A 40 -28.53 75.50 43.21
CA VAL A 40 -29.67 76.19 43.87
C VAL A 40 -29.38 76.43 45.34
N LEU A 41 -29.41 77.70 45.76
CA LEU A 41 -29.33 78.27 47.12
C LEU A 41 -28.20 77.82 48.07
N ARG A 42 -27.56 76.65 47.86
CA ARG A 42 -26.41 76.11 48.61
C ARG A 42 -25.83 74.78 48.05
N GLY A 43 -26.33 74.23 46.94
CA GLY A 43 -25.83 72.96 46.39
C GLY A 43 -26.39 72.65 45.00
N TYR A 44 -26.04 71.49 44.43
CA TYR A 44 -26.58 71.04 43.16
C TYR A 44 -28.09 70.79 43.23
N ASP A 45 -28.78 71.04 42.13
CA ASP A 45 -30.19 70.73 41.97
C ASP A 45 -30.40 69.22 42.09
N ARG A 46 -31.21 68.83 43.06
CA ARG A 46 -31.42 67.43 43.40
C ARG A 46 -32.17 66.70 42.30
N ASP A 47 -33.15 67.35 41.67
CA ASP A 47 -33.96 66.72 40.63
C ASP A 47 -33.09 66.42 39.39
N SER A 48 -32.23 67.38 38.98
CA SER A 48 -31.24 67.17 37.91
C SER A 48 -30.24 66.04 38.20
N VAL A 49 -29.79 65.91 39.45
CA VAL A 49 -28.88 64.82 39.87
C VAL A 49 -29.60 63.47 39.87
N ASP A 50 -30.84 63.41 40.37
CA ASP A 50 -31.63 62.18 40.44
C ASP A 50 -31.98 61.66 39.02
N GLU A 51 -32.28 62.55 38.06
CA GLU A 51 -32.47 62.18 36.65
C GLU A 51 -31.21 61.59 36.00
N TYR A 52 -30.05 62.22 36.23
CA TYR A 52 -28.77 61.72 35.73
C TYR A 52 -28.37 60.37 36.35
N VAL A 53 -28.58 60.19 37.66
CA VAL A 53 -28.34 58.91 38.34
C VAL A 53 -29.25 57.82 37.79
N GLN A 54 -30.52 58.13 37.48
CA GLN A 54 -31.42 57.18 36.80
C GLN A 54 -30.91 56.82 35.41
N GLN A 55 -30.45 57.80 34.63
CA GLN A 55 -29.94 57.57 33.28
C GLN A 55 -28.68 56.68 33.28
N ILE A 56 -27.71 56.95 34.17
CA ILE A 56 -26.53 56.08 34.34
C ILE A 56 -26.93 54.68 34.80
N SER A 57 -27.83 54.59 35.78
CA SER A 57 -28.25 53.28 36.31
C SER A 57 -28.90 52.43 35.22
N GLN A 58 -29.70 53.05 34.35
CA GLN A 58 -30.29 52.41 33.18
C GLN A 58 -29.22 51.96 32.17
N MET A 59 -28.25 52.81 31.85
CA MET A 59 -27.16 52.48 30.93
C MET A 59 -26.27 51.36 31.45
N VAL A 60 -25.95 51.36 32.76
CA VAL A 60 -25.20 50.29 33.41
C VAL A 60 -25.98 48.97 33.35
N ALA A 61 -27.30 49.01 33.58
CA ALA A 61 -28.15 47.83 33.48
C ALA A 61 -28.16 47.25 32.06
N GLU A 62 -28.22 48.11 31.04
CA GLU A 62 -28.17 47.71 29.63
C GLU A 62 -26.82 47.09 29.24
N LEU A 63 -25.70 47.72 29.61
CA LEU A 63 -24.36 47.17 29.36
C LEU A 63 -24.11 45.84 30.08
N GLN A 64 -24.63 45.68 31.31
CA GLN A 64 -24.58 44.42 32.03
C GLN A 64 -25.45 43.34 31.37
N ALA A 65 -26.60 43.72 30.82
CA ALA A 65 -27.48 42.80 30.09
C ALA A 65 -26.81 42.27 28.82
N THR A 66 -25.99 43.05 28.11
CA THR A 66 -25.29 42.62 26.88
C THR A 66 -24.02 41.80 27.15
N ARG A 67 -23.28 42.12 28.23
CA ARG A 67 -22.08 41.34 28.63
C ARG A 67 -22.37 39.90 29.01
N SER A 68 -23.57 39.61 29.52
CA SER A 68 -23.97 38.26 29.94
C SER A 68 -24.09 37.28 28.74
N PRO A 69 -24.84 37.61 27.66
CA PRO A 69 -24.83 36.88 26.39
C PRO A 69 -23.44 36.69 25.80
N GLU A 70 -22.60 37.74 25.71
CA GLU A 70 -21.25 37.63 25.16
C GLU A 70 -20.37 36.65 25.96
N ALA A 71 -20.44 36.70 27.29
CA ALA A 71 -19.73 35.75 28.15
C ALA A 71 -20.27 34.31 28.00
N ALA A 72 -21.56 34.14 27.73
CA ALA A 72 -22.15 32.82 27.45
C ALA A 72 -21.68 32.26 26.10
N VAL A 73 -21.64 33.10 25.05
CA VAL A 73 -21.13 32.73 23.73
C VAL A 73 -19.65 32.36 23.81
N ARG A 74 -18.82 33.17 24.49
CA ARG A 74 -17.39 32.87 24.67
C ARG A 74 -17.17 31.51 25.32
N ARG A 75 -17.88 31.20 26.41
CA ARG A 75 -17.80 29.88 27.07
C ARG A 75 -18.31 28.74 26.20
N ALA A 76 -19.30 28.99 25.34
CA ALA A 76 -19.77 27.99 24.40
C ALA A 76 -18.69 27.67 23.34
N LEU A 77 -18.03 28.70 22.80
CA LEU A 77 -16.93 28.54 21.84
C LEU A 77 -15.71 27.86 22.48
N GLU A 78 -15.34 28.22 23.71
CA GLU A 78 -14.27 27.53 24.45
C GLU A 78 -14.58 26.04 24.61
N ARG A 79 -15.82 25.69 25.02
CA ARG A 79 -16.25 24.30 25.16
C ARG A 79 -16.20 23.53 23.82
N VAL A 80 -16.66 24.16 22.74
CA VAL A 80 -16.60 23.54 21.40
C VAL A 80 -15.14 23.38 20.96
N GLY A 81 -14.28 24.36 21.22
CA GLY A 81 -12.84 24.26 20.93
C GLY A 81 -12.16 23.12 21.69
N GLU A 82 -12.47 22.94 22.97
CA GLU A 82 -12.02 21.80 23.78
C GLU A 82 -12.53 20.46 23.21
N GLU A 83 -13.81 20.40 22.83
CA GLU A 83 -14.42 19.21 22.25
C GLU A 83 -13.75 18.82 20.92
N VAL A 84 -13.57 19.79 20.02
CA VAL A 84 -12.92 19.61 18.72
C VAL A 84 -11.47 19.17 18.90
N SER A 85 -10.72 19.82 19.79
CA SER A 85 -9.33 19.44 20.09
C SER A 85 -9.25 18.01 20.61
N GLY A 86 -10.18 17.62 21.49
CA GLY A 86 -10.29 16.26 21.99
C GLY A 86 -10.62 15.24 20.89
N ILE A 87 -11.47 15.59 19.93
CA ILE A 87 -11.78 14.74 18.77
C ILE A 87 -10.53 14.56 17.90
N LEU A 88 -9.83 15.64 17.56
CA LEU A 88 -8.62 15.60 16.74
C LEU A 88 -7.51 14.79 17.41
N GLN A 89 -7.30 14.96 18.71
CA GLN A 89 -6.31 14.18 19.45
C GLN A 89 -6.63 12.68 19.41
N ARG A 90 -7.89 12.29 19.64
CA ARG A 90 -8.32 10.88 19.55
C ARG A 90 -8.21 10.34 18.13
N ALA A 91 -8.47 11.16 17.12
CA ALA A 91 -8.32 10.79 15.72
C ALA A 91 -6.85 10.53 15.38
N HIS A 92 -5.92 11.41 15.79
CA HIS A 92 -4.49 11.22 15.60
C HIS A 92 -3.95 10.01 16.34
N GLU A 93 -4.32 9.82 17.60
CA GLU A 93 -3.92 8.64 18.36
C GLU A 93 -4.43 7.35 17.69
N THR A 94 -5.67 7.37 17.21
CA THR A 94 -6.26 6.23 16.51
C THR A 94 -5.61 5.95 15.17
N ALA A 95 -5.33 6.99 14.39
CA ALA A 95 -4.57 6.88 13.16
C ALA A 95 -3.18 6.29 13.43
N GLY A 96 -2.45 6.81 14.42
CA GLY A 96 -1.13 6.28 14.80
C GLY A 96 -1.17 4.80 15.22
N ARG A 97 -2.21 4.40 15.97
CA ARG A 97 -2.44 3.01 16.36
C ARG A 97 -2.70 2.11 15.15
N ILE A 98 -3.57 2.54 14.23
CA ILE A 98 -3.90 1.81 13.00
C ILE A 98 -2.64 1.67 12.13
N THR A 99 -1.85 2.73 11.97
CA THR A 99 -0.61 2.69 11.18
C THR A 99 0.40 1.73 11.79
N THR A 100 0.61 1.80 13.11
CA THR A 100 1.56 0.91 13.80
C THR A 100 1.12 -0.55 13.71
N GLN A 101 -0.17 -0.82 13.95
CA GLN A 101 -0.74 -2.15 13.84
C GLN A 101 -0.64 -2.69 12.41
N SER A 102 -1.03 -1.89 11.41
CA SER A 102 -0.98 -2.30 10.00
C SER A 102 0.44 -2.61 9.56
N ARG A 103 1.42 -1.82 10.03
CA ARG A 103 2.83 -2.07 9.75
C ARG A 103 3.32 -3.37 10.39
N SER A 104 3.01 -3.61 11.66
CA SER A 104 3.35 -4.86 12.35
C SER A 104 2.73 -6.07 11.63
N GLU A 105 1.44 -6.01 11.30
CA GLU A 105 0.76 -7.10 10.60
C GLU A 105 1.34 -7.34 9.20
N ALA A 106 1.74 -6.28 8.49
CA ALA A 106 2.38 -6.39 7.19
C ALA A 106 3.76 -7.06 7.31
N GLU A 107 4.55 -6.66 8.30
CA GLU A 107 5.86 -7.26 8.59
C GLU A 107 5.72 -8.75 8.95
N ASP A 108 4.77 -9.11 9.81
CA ASP A 108 4.48 -10.50 10.20
C ASP A 108 4.03 -11.37 9.00
N ARG A 109 3.12 -10.85 8.17
CA ARG A 109 2.66 -11.54 6.94
C ARG A 109 3.82 -11.75 5.97
N LEU A 110 4.68 -10.75 5.82
CA LEU A 110 5.80 -10.80 4.90
C LEU A 110 6.87 -11.78 5.39
N GLU A 111 7.14 -11.82 6.69
CA GLU A 111 8.03 -12.81 7.28
C GLU A 111 7.49 -14.24 7.12
N THR A 112 6.19 -14.45 7.37
CA THR A 112 5.53 -15.73 7.13
C THR A 112 5.65 -16.17 5.67
N ALA A 113 5.36 -15.27 4.73
CA ALA A 113 5.46 -15.54 3.30
C ALA A 113 6.89 -15.88 2.87
N ARG A 114 7.91 -15.20 3.43
CA ARG A 114 9.32 -15.54 3.18
C ARG A 114 9.68 -16.93 3.67
N GLN A 115 9.22 -17.30 4.88
CA GLN A 115 9.47 -18.62 5.45
C GLN A 115 8.79 -19.71 4.62
N GLU A 116 7.55 -19.50 4.19
CA GLU A 116 6.83 -20.43 3.32
C GLU A 116 7.53 -20.59 1.97
N ALA A 117 7.94 -19.49 1.34
CA ALA A 117 8.68 -19.51 0.08
C ALA A 117 10.01 -20.27 0.22
N ALA A 118 10.77 -20.02 1.29
CA ALA A 118 12.01 -20.74 1.57
C ALA A 118 11.77 -22.26 1.74
N GLN A 119 10.70 -22.63 2.45
CA GLN A 119 10.33 -24.04 2.60
C GLN A 119 9.90 -24.69 1.27
N ILE A 120 9.18 -23.96 0.42
CA ILE A 120 8.77 -24.46 -0.90
C ILE A 120 10.01 -24.71 -1.77
N ILE A 121 10.94 -23.74 -1.81
CA ILE A 121 12.19 -23.87 -2.56
C ILE A 121 12.99 -25.08 -2.05
N GLN A 122 13.17 -25.19 -0.74
CA GLN A 122 13.90 -26.32 -0.15
C GLN A 122 13.26 -27.67 -0.51
N ARG A 123 11.92 -27.79 -0.42
CA ARG A 123 11.21 -29.02 -0.82
C ARG A 123 11.35 -29.31 -2.31
N ALA A 124 11.32 -28.29 -3.15
CA ALA A 124 11.51 -28.44 -4.59
C ALA A 124 12.93 -28.93 -4.90
N GLU A 125 13.96 -28.34 -4.28
CA GLU A 125 15.34 -28.77 -4.42
C GLU A 125 15.56 -30.20 -3.92
N ASP A 126 14.98 -30.56 -2.77
CA ASP A 126 15.00 -31.93 -2.27
C ASP A 126 14.37 -32.91 -3.26
N ARG A 127 13.23 -32.54 -3.85
CA ARG A 127 12.53 -33.36 -4.83
C ARG A 127 13.31 -33.52 -6.13
N VAL A 128 13.95 -32.46 -6.62
CA VAL A 128 14.84 -32.52 -7.79
C VAL A 128 16.01 -33.47 -7.51
N ARG A 129 16.68 -33.32 -6.37
CA ARG A 129 17.78 -34.22 -5.97
C ARG A 129 17.34 -35.68 -5.87
N GLU A 130 16.14 -35.93 -5.36
CA GLU A 130 15.56 -37.28 -5.30
C GLU A 130 15.32 -37.85 -6.71
N LEU A 131 14.71 -37.06 -7.60
CA LEU A 131 14.43 -37.46 -8.98
C LEU A 131 15.71 -37.71 -9.79
N ASP A 132 16.74 -36.89 -9.59
CA ASP A 132 18.05 -37.09 -10.22
C ASP A 132 18.66 -38.42 -9.77
N ALA A 133 18.65 -38.71 -8.46
CA ALA A 133 19.14 -39.97 -7.92
C ALA A 133 18.33 -41.20 -8.40
N GLU A 134 17.01 -41.05 -8.57
CA GLU A 134 16.16 -42.07 -9.16
C GLU A 134 16.49 -42.31 -10.64
N THR A 135 16.68 -41.22 -11.39
CA THR A 135 17.06 -41.26 -12.80
C THR A 135 18.40 -41.96 -13.00
N ASP A 136 19.41 -41.61 -12.21
CA ASP A 136 20.72 -42.26 -12.22
C ASP A 136 20.61 -43.76 -11.93
N ARG A 137 19.76 -44.15 -10.97
CA ARG A 137 19.49 -45.56 -10.67
C ARG A 137 18.87 -46.29 -11.86
N ILE A 138 17.88 -45.67 -12.52
CA ILE A 138 17.24 -46.25 -13.71
C ILE A 138 18.23 -46.40 -14.86
N TRP A 139 19.10 -45.42 -15.09
CA TRP A 139 20.14 -45.52 -16.12
C TRP A 139 21.16 -46.61 -15.84
N ALA A 140 21.61 -46.74 -14.59
CA ALA A 140 22.50 -47.81 -14.16
C ALA A 140 21.85 -49.19 -14.38
N GLU A 141 20.59 -49.35 -13.99
CA GLU A 141 19.85 -50.60 -14.18
C GLU A 141 19.63 -50.91 -15.67
N ARG A 142 19.26 -49.92 -16.47
CA ARG A 142 19.15 -50.08 -17.93
C ARG A 142 20.47 -50.54 -18.54
N HIS A 143 21.59 -49.94 -18.14
CA HIS A 143 22.91 -50.34 -18.64
C HIS A 143 23.23 -51.78 -18.28
N ARG A 144 22.93 -52.20 -17.04
CA ARG A 144 23.08 -53.58 -16.59
C ARG A 144 22.24 -54.54 -17.43
N ILE A 145 20.93 -54.28 -17.58
CA ILE A 145 20.03 -55.14 -18.36
C ILE A 145 20.51 -55.28 -19.82
N VAL A 146 20.97 -54.18 -20.43
CA VAL A 146 21.50 -54.21 -21.80
C VAL A 146 22.75 -55.07 -21.90
N GLU A 147 23.65 -55.00 -20.93
CA GLU A 147 24.85 -55.84 -20.94
C GLU A 147 24.52 -57.31 -20.70
N ASP A 148 23.66 -57.61 -19.73
CA ASP A 148 23.15 -58.96 -19.45
C ASP A 148 22.49 -59.56 -20.71
N THR A 149 21.70 -58.76 -21.44
CA THR A 149 21.06 -59.20 -22.70
C THR A 149 22.09 -59.50 -23.80
N ARG A 150 23.15 -58.70 -23.91
CA ARG A 150 24.24 -58.96 -24.87
C ARG A 150 25.02 -60.21 -24.52
N GLU A 151 25.27 -60.44 -23.23
CA GLU A 151 25.92 -61.67 -22.76
C GLU A 151 25.10 -62.90 -23.10
N LEU A 152 23.79 -62.91 -22.78
CA LEU A 152 22.87 -63.98 -23.16
C LEU A 152 22.83 -64.22 -24.67
N ALA A 153 22.85 -63.15 -25.49
CA ALA A 153 22.89 -63.28 -26.94
C ALA A 153 24.20 -63.93 -27.42
N ARG A 154 25.36 -63.58 -26.83
CA ARG A 154 26.64 -64.23 -27.13
C ARG A 154 26.61 -65.70 -26.73
N GLU A 155 26.10 -66.03 -25.55
CA GLU A 155 25.95 -67.43 -25.10
C GLU A 155 25.06 -68.23 -26.05
N LEU A 156 23.91 -67.68 -26.46
CA LEU A 156 23.01 -68.33 -27.40
C LEU A 156 23.66 -68.56 -28.78
N LEU A 157 24.48 -67.63 -29.26
CA LEU A 157 25.26 -67.79 -30.48
C LEU A 157 26.29 -68.92 -30.32
N THR A 158 27.05 -68.95 -29.22
CA THR A 158 28.04 -70.03 -28.98
C THR A 158 27.38 -71.41 -28.85
N LEU A 159 26.19 -71.48 -28.25
CA LEU A 159 25.41 -72.70 -28.17
C LEU A 159 24.94 -73.15 -29.56
N THR A 160 24.52 -72.19 -30.39
CA THR A 160 24.09 -72.44 -31.77
C THR A 160 25.25 -72.95 -32.64
N ASP A 161 26.44 -72.33 -32.55
CA ASP A 161 27.65 -72.77 -33.26
C ASP A 161 28.07 -74.17 -32.81
N SER A 162 28.07 -74.42 -31.49
CA SER A 162 28.37 -75.75 -30.93
C SER A 162 27.38 -76.83 -31.40
N ALA A 163 26.11 -76.46 -31.59
CA ALA A 163 25.11 -77.36 -32.15
C ALA A 163 25.35 -77.61 -33.64
N ALA A 164 25.73 -76.59 -34.41
CA ALA A 164 26.06 -76.73 -35.84
C ALA A 164 27.29 -77.64 -36.07
N ASP A 165 28.31 -77.55 -35.21
CA ASP A 165 29.48 -78.44 -35.28
C ASP A 165 29.12 -79.90 -34.93
N ARG A 166 28.22 -80.10 -33.96
CA ARG A 166 27.77 -81.43 -33.54
C ARG A 166 26.79 -82.06 -34.55
N PHE A 167 25.98 -81.24 -35.18
CA PHE A 167 24.97 -81.63 -36.16
C PHE A 167 25.25 -80.89 -37.48
N PRO A 168 26.32 -81.28 -38.21
CA PRO A 168 26.66 -80.64 -39.46
C PRO A 168 25.49 -80.79 -40.45
N PRO A 169 25.19 -79.76 -41.25
CA PRO A 169 24.15 -79.89 -42.27
C PRO A 169 24.56 -80.98 -43.26
N ASP A 170 23.64 -81.90 -43.57
CA ASP A 170 23.85 -82.84 -44.67
C ASP A 170 24.17 -82.04 -45.95
N ALA A 171 25.23 -82.45 -46.66
CA ALA A 171 25.69 -81.85 -47.92
C ALA A 171 24.51 -81.62 -48.88
N PRO A 172 24.52 -80.58 -49.73
CA PRO A 172 23.30 -79.98 -50.27
C PRO A 172 22.48 -81.02 -51.01
N ALA A 173 21.38 -81.46 -50.38
CA ALA A 173 20.22 -81.92 -51.12
C ALA A 173 19.77 -80.70 -51.92
N GLY A 174 20.16 -80.68 -53.20
CA GLY A 174 20.04 -79.53 -54.09
C GLY A 174 18.64 -78.97 -54.15
N GLU A 175 18.55 -77.67 -54.44
CA GLU A 175 17.35 -76.93 -54.85
C GLU A 175 16.00 -77.54 -54.38
N GLY A 176 15.89 -77.82 -53.08
CA GLY A 176 14.65 -78.24 -52.45
C GLY A 176 13.88 -76.99 -52.08
N ILE A 177 13.22 -76.37 -53.06
CA ILE A 177 12.22 -75.33 -52.82
C ILE A 177 11.22 -75.91 -51.81
N LEU A 178 11.31 -75.49 -50.55
CA LEU A 178 10.23 -75.71 -49.59
C LEU A 178 9.00 -74.98 -50.16
N PRO A 179 7.91 -75.69 -50.52
CA PRO A 179 6.74 -75.02 -51.04
C PRO A 179 6.07 -74.27 -49.88
N GLY A 180 6.26 -72.95 -49.83
CA GLY A 180 5.51 -72.08 -48.91
C GLY A 180 6.24 -70.90 -48.31
N LEU A 181 7.57 -70.80 -48.42
CA LEU A 181 8.27 -69.56 -48.03
C LEU A 181 8.47 -68.71 -49.28
N ALA A 182 7.43 -67.94 -49.63
CA ALA A 182 7.59 -66.83 -50.55
C ALA A 182 8.72 -65.94 -50.02
N ALA A 183 9.72 -65.69 -50.86
CA ALA A 183 10.77 -64.72 -50.58
C ALA A 183 10.10 -63.41 -50.17
N VAL A 184 10.30 -63.00 -48.91
CA VAL A 184 10.00 -61.62 -48.52
C VAL A 184 10.93 -60.76 -49.36
N PRO A 185 10.40 -59.85 -50.20
CA PRO A 185 11.25 -58.96 -50.98
C PRO A 185 12.15 -58.16 -50.02
N PRO A 186 13.34 -57.71 -50.44
CA PRO A 186 14.10 -56.78 -49.62
C PRO A 186 13.17 -55.62 -49.31
N ALA A 187 12.96 -55.34 -48.01
CA ALA A 187 12.23 -54.17 -47.57
C ALA A 187 12.99 -52.96 -48.13
N GLY A 188 12.56 -52.48 -49.30
CA GLY A 188 12.88 -51.15 -49.75
C GLY A 188 12.46 -50.23 -48.62
N GLU A 189 13.37 -49.35 -48.22
CA GLU A 189 13.24 -48.35 -47.17
C GLU A 189 11.79 -47.89 -47.06
N ALA A 190 11.03 -48.55 -46.18
CA ALA A 190 9.75 -48.05 -45.78
C ALA A 190 10.12 -46.85 -44.93
N SER A 191 10.04 -45.67 -45.52
CA SER A 191 9.90 -44.43 -44.78
C SER A 191 8.87 -44.69 -43.70
N VAL A 192 9.37 -44.82 -42.47
CA VAL A 192 8.52 -44.90 -41.31
C VAL A 192 7.91 -43.52 -41.22
N ASP A 193 6.67 -43.36 -41.68
CA ASP A 193 5.90 -42.18 -41.34
C ASP A 193 5.94 -42.09 -39.81
N PRO A 194 6.39 -40.96 -39.23
CA PRO A 194 6.45 -40.83 -37.80
C PRO A 194 5.02 -41.02 -37.27
N VAL A 195 4.86 -41.95 -36.33
CA VAL A 195 3.60 -42.15 -35.61
C VAL A 195 3.19 -40.79 -35.05
N ALA A 196 2.17 -40.19 -35.66
CA ALA A 196 1.48 -39.04 -35.13
C ALA A 196 0.76 -39.50 -33.85
N GLY A 197 1.40 -39.31 -32.69
CA GLY A 197 0.83 -39.77 -31.43
C GLY A 197 1.72 -39.76 -30.19
N ILE A 198 2.88 -39.09 -30.22
CA ILE A 198 3.46 -38.56 -28.98
C ILE A 198 3.44 -37.06 -29.13
N GLU A 199 2.43 -36.45 -28.53
CA GLU A 199 2.33 -35.01 -28.35
C GLU A 199 3.60 -34.59 -27.60
N ALA A 200 4.53 -33.95 -28.32
CA ALA A 200 5.68 -33.33 -27.71
C ALA A 200 5.15 -32.28 -26.72
N ILE A 201 5.45 -32.47 -25.44
CA ILE A 201 5.30 -31.40 -24.46
C ILE A 201 6.12 -30.22 -25.00
N PRO A 202 5.52 -29.05 -25.27
CA PRO A 202 6.25 -27.93 -25.82
C PRO A 202 7.36 -27.50 -24.84
N PRO A 203 8.54 -27.10 -25.33
CA PRO A 203 9.52 -26.46 -24.45
C PRO A 203 8.87 -25.20 -23.86
N ALA A 204 9.01 -25.03 -22.54
CA ALA A 204 8.60 -23.82 -21.86
C ALA A 204 9.19 -22.59 -22.56
N PRO A 205 8.41 -21.54 -22.85
CA PRO A 205 8.95 -20.34 -23.48
C PRO A 205 9.71 -19.51 -22.43
N GLY A 206 11.03 -19.56 -22.51
CA GLY A 206 11.96 -18.50 -22.13
C GLY A 206 13.06 -18.50 -23.21
N SER A 207 13.32 -17.43 -23.95
CA SER A 207 13.37 -16.03 -23.56
C SER A 207 12.98 -15.17 -24.77
N LEU A 208 12.03 -14.25 -24.59
CA LEU A 208 11.85 -13.12 -25.51
C LEU A 208 12.59 -11.92 -24.91
N GLU A 209 13.48 -11.34 -25.72
CA GLU A 209 14.10 -10.05 -25.48
C GLU A 209 13.02 -8.96 -25.38
N PRO A 210 13.17 -7.93 -24.53
CA PRO A 210 12.16 -6.90 -24.38
C PRO A 210 12.44 -5.78 -25.40
N GLU A 211 12.06 -5.97 -26.66
CA GLU A 211 11.93 -4.86 -27.59
C GLU A 211 10.57 -4.88 -28.28
N ASP A 212 9.91 -3.72 -28.18
CA ASP A 212 8.74 -3.26 -28.92
C ASP A 212 7.45 -4.08 -28.78
N LEU A 213 6.56 -3.60 -27.91
CA LEU A 213 5.14 -3.35 -28.23
C LEU A 213 4.44 -2.70 -27.01
N LEU A 214 4.37 -1.37 -27.03
CA LEU A 214 3.40 -0.61 -26.25
C LEU A 214 1.99 -0.90 -26.81
N PRO A 215 1.00 -1.24 -25.98
CA PRO A 215 -0.39 -1.12 -26.39
C PRO A 215 -0.83 0.34 -26.22
N GLU A 216 -1.18 1.00 -27.33
CA GLU A 216 -2.06 2.17 -27.29
C GLU A 216 -3.44 1.71 -26.78
N GLY A 217 -3.70 2.00 -25.52
CA GLY A 217 -5.02 1.85 -24.90
C GLY A 217 -5.19 3.01 -23.96
N ASP A 218 -6.16 3.87 -24.28
CA ASP A 218 -6.57 5.03 -23.48
C ASP A 218 -6.77 4.64 -22.02
N VAL A 219 -5.79 5.00 -21.18
CA VAL A 219 -5.96 5.09 -19.73
C VAL A 219 -6.30 6.53 -19.41
N GLU A 220 -7.58 6.74 -19.12
CA GLU A 220 -8.08 7.95 -18.51
C GLU A 220 -7.25 8.23 -17.24
N GLU A 221 -6.55 9.36 -17.26
CA GLU A 221 -5.58 9.80 -16.25
C GLU A 221 -6.32 10.10 -14.94
N ALA A 222 -6.45 9.10 -14.07
CA ALA A 222 -6.82 9.34 -12.68
C ALA A 222 -5.59 9.90 -11.96
N GLU A 223 -5.58 11.23 -11.75
CA GLU A 223 -4.52 11.92 -11.02
C GLU A 223 -4.26 11.24 -9.65
N PRO A 224 -3.00 10.91 -9.31
CA PRO A 224 -2.67 10.52 -7.96
C PRO A 224 -2.81 11.76 -7.07
N THR A 225 -3.79 11.76 -6.17
CA THR A 225 -3.85 12.71 -5.05
C THR A 225 -2.56 12.56 -4.24
N THR A 226 -1.60 13.41 -4.54
CA THR A 226 -0.38 13.60 -3.77
C THR A 226 -0.78 14.28 -2.47
N ILE A 227 -0.90 13.51 -1.39
CA ILE A 227 -0.86 14.07 -0.05
C ILE A 227 0.59 14.43 0.20
N MET A 228 0.92 15.71 0.06
CA MET A 228 2.22 16.22 0.47
C MET A 228 2.41 16.02 1.98
N PRO A 229 3.61 15.63 2.45
CA PRO A 229 3.94 15.78 3.86
C PRO A 229 4.06 17.27 4.14
N VAL A 230 3.24 17.80 5.04
CA VAL A 230 3.46 19.12 5.63
C VAL A 230 4.71 19.00 6.50
N VAL A 231 5.83 19.48 5.96
CA VAL A 231 7.02 19.82 6.76
C VAL A 231 6.71 21.17 7.39
N GLU A 232 6.36 21.18 8.66
CA GLU A 232 6.35 22.40 9.46
C GLU A 232 7.80 22.86 9.63
N THR A 233 8.15 23.96 8.95
CA THR A 233 9.38 24.70 9.21
C THR A 233 9.15 25.60 10.41
N ASP A 234 9.65 25.18 11.57
CA ASP A 234 9.91 26.07 12.70
C ASP A 234 11.03 27.06 12.30
N GLU A 235 10.65 28.26 11.86
CA GLU A 235 11.52 29.43 11.89
C GLU A 235 10.84 30.52 12.73
N GLU A 236 11.16 30.53 14.02
CA GLU A 236 11.14 31.77 14.80
C GLU A 236 12.32 31.73 15.78
N THR A 237 13.50 32.15 15.30
CA THR A 237 14.63 32.48 16.15
C THR A 237 14.50 33.96 16.53
N GLU A 238 14.10 34.22 17.77
CA GLU A 238 14.12 35.54 18.38
C GLU A 238 15.53 36.15 18.34
N PRO A 239 15.67 37.48 18.16
CA PRO A 239 16.94 38.16 18.22
C PRO A 239 17.38 38.34 19.69
N VAL A 240 18.50 37.74 20.05
CA VAL A 240 19.17 37.98 21.35
C VAL A 240 19.93 39.30 21.29
N ASP A 241 19.57 40.20 22.21
CA ASP A 241 20.18 41.51 22.46
C ASP A 241 21.69 41.40 22.77
N PRO A 242 22.55 42.34 22.29
CA PRO A 242 23.97 42.32 22.57
C PRO A 242 24.30 43.23 23.76
N ASP A 243 24.54 42.64 24.92
CA ASP A 243 25.30 43.33 25.97
C ASP A 243 26.20 42.32 26.71
N GLY A 244 27.50 42.66 26.79
CA GLY A 244 28.58 41.80 27.29
C GLY A 244 28.61 41.65 28.83
N PRO A 245 29.75 41.32 29.47
CA PRO A 245 31.11 41.19 28.92
C PRO A 245 31.91 39.95 29.39
N ASP A 246 33.05 39.75 28.72
CA ASP A 246 34.39 39.40 29.25
C ASP A 246 34.52 38.25 30.27
N GLU A 247 35.22 37.18 29.88
CA GLU A 247 36.31 36.65 30.70
C GLU A 247 37.20 35.68 29.89
N GLY A 248 38.48 36.04 29.79
CA GLY A 248 39.50 35.22 29.16
C GLY A 248 39.96 34.05 30.02
N ALA A 249 40.27 32.93 29.37
CA ALA A 249 41.19 31.91 29.84
C ALA A 249 41.79 31.21 28.62
N THR A 250 42.93 31.68 28.11
CA THR A 250 44.25 31.06 28.31
C THR A 250 44.26 29.52 28.29
N SER A 251 44.82 28.97 27.22
CA SER A 251 45.74 27.83 27.21
C SER A 251 46.67 27.95 26.01
#